data_AF-A0A4Y9IJJ0-F1
#
_entry.id   AF-A0A4Y9IJJ0-F1
#
_cell.length_a   1.000
_cell.length_b   1.000
_cell.length_c   1.000
_cell.angle_alpha   90.00
_cell.angle_beta   90.00
_cell.angle_gamma   90.00
#
_symmetry.space_group_name_H-M   'P 1'
#
loop_
_entity.id
_entity.type
_entity.pdbx_description
1 polymer ?
#
loop_
_entity_poly.entity_id
_entity_poly.type
_entity_poly.pdbx_seq_one_letter_code
_entity_poly.pdbx_strand_id
1 'polypeptide(L)' 'MATRQSSSINRKEGEITRSERTSATQQAESVLKNVKEKNGSVIHVIISDRTTIELPAHLSQEEIDARVDKYIRLHKSKI' A
#
# COMPACT_ATOMS: atom_id res chain seq x y z
N MET A 1 14.17 59.90 -5.49
CA MET A 1 14.52 58.98 -6.59
C MET A 1 14.29 57.56 -6.10
N ALA A 2 13.19 56.92 -6.50
CA ALA A 2 12.81 55.57 -6.07
C ALA A 2 13.35 54.53 -7.05
N THR A 3 13.96 53.45 -6.55
CA THR A 3 14.03 52.08 -7.11
C THR A 3 14.65 51.23 -6.00
N ARG A 4 14.15 50.05 -5.62
CA ARG A 4 13.90 48.86 -6.44
C ARG A 4 12.77 48.05 -5.81
N GLN A 5 11.79 47.66 -6.64
CA GLN A 5 10.84 46.60 -6.33
C GLN A 5 11.60 45.32 -5.99
N SER A 6 11.49 44.85 -4.75
CA SER A 6 11.68 43.44 -4.46
C SER A 6 10.51 42.70 -5.11
N SER A 7 10.81 41.94 -6.16
CA SER A 7 9.87 41.10 -6.88
C SER A 7 9.13 40.19 -5.89
N SER A 8 7.83 40.47 -5.73
CA SER A 8 6.90 39.56 -5.09
C SER A 8 6.96 38.22 -5.82
N ILE A 9 7.36 37.19 -5.08
CA ILE A 9 7.32 35.80 -5.49
C ILE A 9 5.86 35.46 -5.79
N ASN A 10 5.50 35.53 -7.08
CA ASN A 10 4.24 35.02 -7.60
C ASN A 10 4.33 33.49 -7.57
N ARG A 11 3.94 32.87 -6.46
CA ARG A 11 3.68 31.42 -6.45
C ARG A 11 2.41 31.19 -7.23
N LYS A 12 2.52 30.64 -8.43
CA LYS A 12 1.37 30.09 -9.15
C LYS A 12 0.89 28.87 -8.36
N GLU A 13 -0.36 28.88 -7.94
CA GLU A 13 -1.02 27.69 -7.41
C GLU A 13 -0.87 26.55 -8.43
N GLY A 14 -0.13 25.51 -8.05
CA GLY A 14 0.15 24.34 -8.90
C GLY A 14 1.60 24.17 -9.38
N GLU A 15 2.53 25.10 -9.06
CA GLU A 15 3.95 24.89 -9.34
C GLU A 15 4.57 23.89 -8.35
N ILE A 16 4.47 22.60 -8.67
CA ILE A 16 5.17 21.54 -7.94
C ILE A 16 6.68 21.74 -8.07
N THR A 17 7.29 22.12 -6.95
CA THR A 17 8.74 22.32 -6.88
C THR A 17 9.47 21.01 -7.19
N ARG A 18 10.69 21.10 -7.74
CA ARG A 18 11.51 19.91 -8.04
C ARG A 18 11.64 18.97 -6.82
N SER A 19 11.68 19.55 -5.62
CA SER A 19 11.74 18.86 -4.33
C SER A 19 10.48 18.05 -4.00
N GLU A 20 9.29 18.57 -4.31
CA GLU A 20 8.02 17.84 -4.12
C GLU A 20 7.93 16.63 -5.06
N ARG A 21 8.38 16.80 -6.32
CA ARG A 21 8.47 15.68 -7.27
C ARG A 21 9.41 14.59 -6.77
N THR A 22 10.61 14.96 -6.31
CA THR A 22 11.57 13.98 -5.78
C THR A 22 11.06 13.31 -4.50
N SER A 23 10.32 14.02 -3.65
CA SER A 23 9.69 13.45 -2.44
C SER A 23 8.62 12.42 -2.81
N ALA A 24 7.74 12.73 -3.77
CA ALA A 24 6.73 11.79 -4.25
C ALA A 24 7.37 10.54 -4.87
N THR A 25 8.45 10.70 -5.64
CA THR A 25 9.21 9.57 -6.21
C THR A 25 9.84 8.71 -5.12
N GLN A 26 10.48 9.31 -4.11
CA GLN A 26 11.07 8.58 -2.97
C GLN A 26 10.02 7.83 -2.14
N GLN A 27 8.84 8.41 -1.97
CA GLN A 27 7.71 7.75 -1.32
C GLN A 27 7.23 6.54 -2.12
N ALA A 28 7.06 6.70 -3.44
CA ALA A 28 6.68 5.58 -4.32
C ALA A 28 7.73 4.46 -4.32
N GLU A 29 9.02 4.79 -4.38
CA GLU A 29 10.11 3.82 -4.28
C GLU A 29 10.11 3.07 -2.94
N SER A 30 9.84 3.76 -1.83
CA SER A 30 9.75 3.16 -0.51
C SER A 30 8.56 2.20 -0.38
N VAL A 31 7.41 2.56 -0.94
CA VAL A 31 6.24 1.67 -1.00
C VAL A 31 6.56 0.43 -1.83
N LEU A 32 7.16 0.59 -3.02
CA LEU A 32 7.55 -0.53 -3.88
C LEU A 32 8.60 -1.43 -3.23
N LYS A 33 9.53 -0.86 -2.47
CA LYS A 33 10.54 -1.61 -1.72
C LYS A 33 9.90 -2.44 -0.60
N ASN A 34 9.00 -1.84 0.17
CA ASN A 34 8.24 -2.55 1.20
C ASN A 34 7.37 -3.68 0.62
N VAL A 35 6.78 -3.47 -0.57
CA VAL A 35 6.04 -4.52 -1.28
C VAL A 35 6.98 -5.64 -1.73
N LYS A 36 8.17 -5.32 -2.27
CA LYS A 36 9.17 -6.33 -2.65
C LYS A 36 9.71 -7.13 -1.45
N GLU A 37 9.94 -6.48 -0.32
CA GLU A 37 10.41 -7.16 0.90
C GLU A 37 9.32 -8.07 1.50
N LYS A 38 8.05 -7.68 1.35
CA LYS A 38 6.89 -8.47 1.80
C LYS A 38 6.41 -9.50 0.77
N ASN A 39 6.94 -9.48 -0.46
CA ASN A 39 6.63 -10.42 -1.52
C ASN A 39 7.24 -11.79 -1.18
N GLY A 40 6.50 -12.58 -0.41
CA GLY A 40 6.91 -13.90 0.04
C GLY A 40 6.55 -14.20 1.49
N SER A 41 6.21 -13.18 2.28
CA SER A 41 5.68 -13.40 3.63
C SER A 41 4.26 -13.94 3.55
N VAL A 42 4.08 -15.17 4.01
CA VAL A 42 2.82 -15.91 4.00
C VAL A 42 2.45 -16.26 5.44
N ILE A 43 1.16 -16.18 5.75
CA ILE A 43 0.55 -16.69 6.98
C ILE A 43 -0.29 -17.92 6.66
N HIS A 44 -0.26 -18.90 7.56
CA HIS A 44 -1.07 -20.10 7.50
C HIS A 44 -2.33 -19.89 8.33
N VAL A 45 -3.49 -19.81 7.67
CA VAL A 45 -4.78 -19.67 8.35
C VAL A 45 -5.46 -21.03 8.37
N ILE A 46 -5.73 -21.53 9.58
CA ILE A 46 -6.40 -22.80 9.82
C ILE A 46 -7.92 -22.55 9.71
N ILE A 47 -8.58 -23.28 8.80
CA ILE A 47 -10.04 -23.20 8.59
C ILE A 47 -10.76 -24.34 9.31
N SER A 48 -10.22 -25.56 9.19
CA SER A 48 -10.70 -26.77 9.88
C SER A 48 -9.49 -27.58 10.36
N ASP A 49 -9.72 -28.59 11.22
CA ASP A 49 -8.68 -29.50 11.73
C ASP A 49 -7.82 -30.17 10.65
N ARG A 50 -8.36 -30.27 9.42
CA ARG A 50 -7.69 -30.87 8.25
C ARG A 50 -7.32 -29.88 7.15
N THR A 51 -7.70 -28.60 7.28
CA THR A 51 -7.64 -27.64 6.19
C THR A 51 -6.99 -26.35 6.63
N THR A 52 -5.85 -26.03 6.01
CA THR A 52 -5.07 -24.81 6.22
C THR A 52 -4.86 -24.13 4.88
N ILE A 53 -5.01 -22.80 4.83
CA ILE A 53 -4.78 -22.00 3.63
C ILE A 53 -3.59 -21.06 3.82
N GLU A 54 -2.85 -20.85 2.75
CA GLU A 54 -1.73 -19.91 2.68
C GLU A 54 -2.22 -18.57 2.16
N LEU A 55 -2.11 -17.53 3.00
CA LEU A 55 -2.49 -16.17 2.65
C LEU A 55 -1.30 -15.21 2.79
N PRO A 56 -1.21 -14.15 1.98
CA PRO A 56 -0.17 -13.15 2.15
C PRO A 56 -0.24 -12.45 3.52
N ALA A 57 0.89 -12.33 4.21
CA ALA A 57 1.00 -11.76 5.56
C ALA A 57 0.73 -10.25 5.63
N HIS A 58 0.65 -9.58 4.49
CA HIS A 58 0.38 -8.15 4.39
C HIS A 58 -1.11 -7.80 4.31
N LEU A 59 -1.99 -8.82 4.22
CA LEU A 59 -3.44 -8.62 4.23
C LEU A 59 -3.90 -8.17 5.62
N SER A 60 -4.93 -7.32 5.66
CA SER A 60 -5.61 -7.01 6.92
C SER A 60 -6.44 -8.20 7.41
N GLN A 61 -6.81 -8.20 8.69
CA GLN A 61 -7.68 -9.24 9.25
C GLN A 61 -9.02 -9.34 8.50
N GLU A 62 -9.59 -8.20 8.10
CA GLU A 62 -10.85 -8.14 7.36
C GLU A 62 -10.73 -8.80 5.97
N GLU A 63 -9.61 -8.59 5.28
CA GLU A 63 -9.33 -9.22 4.00
C GLU A 63 -9.08 -10.72 4.13
N ILE A 64 -8.43 -11.14 5.23
CA ILE A 64 -8.23 -12.54 5.59
C ILE A 64 -9.59 -13.22 5.80
N ASP A 65 -10.45 -12.64 6.62
CA ASP A 65 -11.78 -13.18 6.94
C ASP A 65 -12.65 -13.28 5.68
N ALA A 66 -12.65 -12.25 4.83
CA ALA A 66 -13.35 -12.29 3.54
C ALA A 66 -12.85 -13.42 2.62
N ARG A 67 -11.55 -13.72 2.65
CA ARG A 67 -10.95 -14.83 1.88
C ARG A 67 -11.29 -16.19 2.46
N VAL A 68 -11.29 -16.31 3.78
CA VAL A 68 -11.72 -17.51 4.50
C VAL A 68 -13.19 -17.80 4.18
N ASP A 69 -14.07 -16.81 4.30
CA ASP A 69 -15.49 -16.94 3.96
C ASP A 69 -15.73 -17.35 2.51
N LYS A 70 -14.95 -16.76 1.59
CA LYS A 70 -14.99 -17.14 0.18
C LYS A 70 -14.57 -18.60 -0.02
N TYR A 71 -13.51 -19.04 0.65
CA TYR A 71 -13.08 -20.43 0.63
C TYR A 71 -14.17 -21.35 1.18
N ILE A 72 -14.77 -21.00 2.31
CA ILE A 72 -15.84 -21.78 2.95
C ILE A 72 -17.03 -21.96 2.01
N ARG A 73 -17.44 -20.87 1.35
CA ARG A 73 -18.54 -20.89 0.40
C ARG A 73 -18.28 -21.79 -0.80
N LEU A 74 -17.05 -21.76 -1.34
CA LEU A 74 -16.68 -22.54 -2.51
C LEU A 74 -16.40 -24.01 -2.18
N HIS A 75 -15.94 -24.31 -0.97
CA HIS A 75 -15.41 -25.62 -0.61
C HIS A 75 -16.15 -26.24 0.58
N LYS A 76 -17.43 -25.88 0.74
CA LYS A 76 -18.31 -26.33 1.84
C LYS A 76 -18.29 -27.85 2.08
N SER A 77 -18.09 -28.66 1.05
CA SER A 77 -18.04 -30.13 1.17
C SER A 77 -16.70 -30.69 1.70
N LYS A 78 -15.64 -29.87 1.77
CA LYS A 78 -14.28 -30.26 2.19
C LYS A 78 -13.90 -29.73 3.58
N ILE A 79 -14.83 -29.03 4.22
CA ILE A 79 -14.63 -28.31 5.48
C ILE A 79 -15.22 -29.10 6.61
#